data_AF-A0A973HR49-F1
#
_entry.id   AF-A0A973HR49-F1
#
_cell.length_a   1.000
_cell.length_b   1.000
_cell.length_c   1.000
_cell.angle_alpha   90.00
_cell.angle_beta   90.00
_cell.angle_gamma   90.00
#
_symmetry.space_group_name_H-M   'P 1'
#
loop_
_entity.id
_entity.type
_entity.pdbx_description
1 polymer ?
#
loop_
_entity_poly.entity_id
_entity_poly.type
_entity_poly.pdbx_seq_one_letter_code
_entity_poly.pdbx_strand_id
1 'polypeptide(L)'
;DPHRMFWDFQEYQRVPRGGVRPPRPEHVHARWGEGKESALHLALRQDGDAAGPLQQGMRSRGFQGLKLAHQERRIRHFHANLDQYLDD
;
A
#
# COMPACT_ATOMS: atom_id res chain seq x y z
N ASP A 1 -2.19 4.63 14.66
CA ASP A 1 -3.52 4.01 14.75
C ASP A 1 -3.53 2.77 13.84
N PRO A 2 -3.60 1.54 14.37
CA PRO A 2 -3.56 0.29 13.60
C PRO A 2 -4.82 0.04 12.74
N HIS A 3 -5.78 0.97 12.77
CA HIS A 3 -7.09 0.83 12.14
C HIS A 3 -7.36 1.88 11.08
N ARG A 4 -6.35 2.72 10.79
CA ARG A 4 -6.37 3.70 9.70
C ARG A 4 -5.12 3.48 8.87
N MET A 5 -5.30 3.52 7.56
CA MET A 5 -4.21 3.46 6.60
C MET A 5 -4.11 4.79 5.89
N PHE A 6 -2.91 5.37 5.91
CA PHE A 6 -2.53 6.50 5.09
C PHE A 6 -1.47 6.02 4.13
N TRP A 7 -1.57 6.45 2.89
CA TRP A 7 -0.66 6.07 1.84
C TRP A 7 -0.53 7.25 0.89
N ASP A 8 0.68 7.44 0.41
CA ASP A 8 1.02 8.44 -0.59
C ASP A 8 1.49 7.68 -1.83
N PHE A 9 0.90 7.98 -2.97
CA PHE A 9 1.21 7.34 -4.23
C PHE A 9 1.81 8.37 -5.19
N GLN A 10 3.02 8.07 -5.66
CA GLN A 10 3.75 8.93 -6.57
C GLN A 10 4.31 8.08 -7.71
N GLU A 11 3.95 8.42 -8.95
CA GLU A 11 4.54 7.82 -10.13
C GLU A 11 5.73 8.65 -10.60
N TYR A 12 6.86 7.99 -10.80
CA TYR A 12 8.08 8.61 -11.30
C TYR A 12 8.39 8.10 -12.70
N GLN A 13 8.53 9.03 -13.63
CA GLN A 13 8.95 8.73 -14.99
C GLN A 13 10.35 9.26 -15.25
N ARG A 14 11.22 8.40 -15.77
CA ARG A 14 12.60 8.78 -16.10
C ARG A 14 12.61 9.62 -17.37
N VAL A 15 12.93 10.89 -17.25
CA VAL A 15 13.12 11.80 -18.40
C VAL A 15 14.52 11.60 -18.99
N PRO A 16 14.66 11.34 -20.31
CA PRO A 16 15.97 11.27 -20.98
C PRO A 16 16.77 12.57 -20.82
N ARG A 17 18.09 12.48 -20.98
CA ARG A 17 18.97 13.65 -20.93
C ARG A 17 18.59 14.64 -22.04
N GLY A 18 18.36 15.90 -21.69
CA GLY A 18 17.90 16.93 -22.62
C GLY A 18 16.41 16.87 -22.96
N GLY A 19 15.66 15.91 -22.41
CA GLY A 19 14.22 15.81 -22.58
C GLY A 19 13.46 16.91 -21.84
N VAL A 20 12.31 17.30 -22.39
CA VAL A 20 11.39 18.24 -21.75
C VAL A 20 10.76 17.56 -20.54
N ARG A 21 10.83 18.21 -19.37
CA ARG A 21 10.18 17.73 -18.15
C ARG A 21 8.72 18.20 -18.12
N PRO A 22 7.76 17.33 -17.77
CA PRO A 22 6.39 17.78 -17.55
C PRO A 22 6.31 18.68 -16.31
N PRO A 23 5.28 19.54 -16.21
CA PRO A 23 5.01 20.27 -14.97
C PRO A 23 4.72 19.30 -13.82
N ARG A 24 5.04 19.72 -12.59
CA ARG A 24 4.74 18.93 -11.39
C ARG A 24 3.21 18.80 -11.26
N PRO A 25 2.67 17.58 -11.12
CA PRO A 25 1.25 17.39 -10.90
C PRO A 25 0.82 17.97 -9.54
N GLU A 26 -0.46 18.34 -9.43
CA GLU A 26 -1.06 18.73 -8.16
C GLU A 26 -1.03 17.55 -7.18
N HIS A 27 -0.76 17.84 -5.91
CA HIS A 27 -0.88 16.85 -4.86
C HIS A 27 -2.34 16.74 -4.41
N VAL A 28 -2.96 15.59 -4.65
CA VAL A 28 -4.37 15.35 -4.34
C VAL A 28 -4.48 14.63 -2.99
N HIS A 29 -5.14 15.27 -2.03
CA HIS A 29 -5.56 14.63 -0.79
C HIS A 29 -7.01 14.15 -0.92
N ALA A 30 -7.24 12.86 -0.71
CA ALA A 30 -8.57 12.26 -0.80
C ALA A 30 -8.73 11.09 0.18
N ARG A 31 -9.97 10.77 0.52
CA ARG A 31 -10.31 9.55 1.26
C ARG A 31 -10.72 8.46 0.29
N TRP A 32 -10.30 7.22 0.55
CA TRP A 32 -10.72 6.07 -0.25
C TRP A 32 -12.24 5.92 -0.25
N GLY A 33 -12.83 5.72 -1.42
CA GLY A 33 -14.29 5.59 -1.60
C GLY A 33 -15.02 6.90 -1.90
N GLU A 34 -14.32 8.03 -1.99
CA GLU A 34 -14.88 9.32 -2.44
C GLU A 34 -14.80 9.49 -3.98
N GLY A 35 -14.43 8.44 -4.72
CA GLY A 35 -14.39 8.43 -6.18
C GLY A 35 -13.08 8.96 -6.78
N LYS A 36 -12.18 9.51 -5.97
CA LYS A 36 -10.88 10.04 -6.40
C LYS A 36 -9.90 8.95 -6.82
N GLU A 37 -10.09 7.72 -6.34
CA GLU A 37 -9.34 6.53 -6.74
C GLU A 37 -9.50 6.17 -8.23
N SER A 38 -10.52 6.72 -8.92
CA SER A 38 -10.69 6.58 -10.37
C SER A 38 -9.55 7.17 -11.20
N ALA A 39 -8.77 8.10 -10.62
CA ALA A 39 -7.59 8.69 -11.24
C ALA A 39 -6.34 7.79 -11.12
N LEU A 40 -6.42 6.69 -10.37
CA LEU A 40 -5.31 5.76 -10.19
C LEU A 40 -5.32 4.65 -11.24
N HIS A 41 -4.16 4.03 -11.44
CA HIS A 41 -4.05 2.82 -12.27
C HIS A 41 -4.98 1.72 -11.75
N LEU A 42 -5.60 0.97 -12.67
CA LEU A 42 -6.59 -0.05 -12.34
C LEU A 42 -6.10 -1.06 -11.29
N ALA A 43 -4.86 -1.54 -11.43
CA ALA A 43 -4.28 -2.49 -10.49
C ALA A 43 -4.18 -1.90 -9.07
N LEU A 44 -3.73 -0.65 -8.96
CA LEU A 44 -3.62 0.03 -7.67
C LEU A 44 -4.99 0.26 -7.02
N ARG A 45 -6.01 0.54 -7.84
CA ARG A 45 -7.39 0.62 -7.37
C ARG A 45 -7.85 -0.72 -6.79
N GLN A 46 -7.61 -1.81 -7.50
CA GLN A 46 -7.97 -3.16 -7.04
C GLN A 46 -7.28 -3.53 -5.72
N ASP A 47 -6.00 -3.18 -5.57
CA ASP A 47 -5.24 -3.43 -4.34
C ASP A 47 -5.82 -2.62 -3.16
N GLY A 48 -6.15 -1.34 -3.38
CA GLY A 48 -6.75 -0.50 -2.34
C GLY A 48 -8.15 -0.98 -1.92
N ASP A 49 -8.96 -1.49 -2.86
CA ASP A 49 -10.29 -2.05 -2.57
C ASP A 49 -10.22 -3.28 -1.66
N ALA A 50 -9.10 -4.02 -1.67
CA ALA A 50 -8.89 -5.16 -0.79
C ALA A 50 -8.54 -4.77 0.66
N ALA A 51 -8.00 -3.56 0.90
CA ALA A 51 -7.48 -3.16 2.21
C ALA A 51 -8.56 -3.16 3.30
N GLY A 52 -9.75 -2.61 3.01
CA GLY A 52 -10.87 -2.56 3.95
C GLY A 52 -11.35 -3.96 4.39
N PRO A 53 -11.72 -4.84 3.44
CA PRO A 53 -12.09 -6.21 3.74
C PRO A 53 -11.00 -7.01 4.47
N LEU A 54 -9.73 -6.87 4.10
CA LEU A 54 -8.61 -7.54 4.78
C LEU A 54 -8.51 -7.10 6.25
N GLN A 55 -8.60 -5.80 6.52
CA GLN A 55 -8.55 -5.27 7.89
C GLN A 55 -9.73 -5.78 8.74
N GLN A 56 -10.92 -5.92 8.15
CA GLN A 56 -12.08 -6.52 8.83
C GLN A 56 -11.84 -8.01 9.12
N GLY A 57 -11.28 -8.76 8.17
CA GLY A 57 -10.92 -10.16 8.34
C GLY A 57 -9.92 -10.39 9.47
N MET A 58 -8.89 -9.54 9.56
CA MET A 58 -7.87 -9.60 10.61
C MET A 58 -8.41 -9.32 12.02
N ARG A 59 -9.56 -8.65 12.15
CA ARG A 59 -10.25 -8.43 13.44
C ARG A 59 -11.17 -9.59 13.84
N SER A 60 -11.46 -10.51 12.92
CA SER A 60 -12.40 -11.59 13.19
C SER A 60 -11.81 -12.61 14.17
N ARG A 61 -12.67 -13.29 14.93
CA ARG A 61 -12.28 -14.40 15.81
C ARG A 61 -11.57 -15.55 15.06
N GLY A 62 -11.81 -15.66 13.75
CA GLY A 62 -11.20 -16.70 12.91
C GLY A 62 -9.77 -16.41 12.50
N PHE A 63 -9.29 -15.17 12.68
CA PHE A 63 -7.91 -14.82 12.35
C PHE A 63 -6.97 -15.23 13.50
N GLN A 64 -6.08 -16.17 13.20
CA GLN A 64 -5.10 -16.69 14.17
C GLN A 64 -3.66 -16.24 13.85
N GLY A 65 -3.52 -15.23 13.00
CA GLY A 65 -2.22 -14.78 12.47
C GLY A 65 -2.02 -15.13 11.00
N LEU A 66 -0.94 -14.58 10.43
CA LEU A 66 -0.59 -14.76 9.02
C LEU A 66 -0.06 -16.18 8.76
N LYS A 67 -0.61 -16.84 7.73
CA LYS A 67 -0.12 -18.13 7.24
C LYS A 67 0.75 -17.88 6.01
N LEU A 68 2.06 -17.81 6.22
CA LEU A 68 3.02 -17.57 5.14
C LEU A 68 3.69 -18.85 4.66
N ALA A 69 3.67 -19.08 3.36
CA ALA A 69 4.31 -20.23 2.73
C ALA A 69 5.84 -20.09 2.70
N HIS A 70 6.55 -21.20 2.45
CA HIS A 70 8.02 -21.18 2.37
C HIS A 70 8.54 -20.30 1.22
N GLN A 71 7.76 -20.13 0.15
CA GLN A 71 8.11 -19.31 -1.02
C GLN A 71 8.06 -17.80 -0.73
N GLU A 72 7.34 -17.37 0.31
CA GLU A 72 7.16 -15.96 0.66
C GLU A 72 8.36 -15.39 1.45
N ARG A 73 9.58 -15.79 1.07
CA ARG A 73 10.82 -15.47 1.78
C ARG A 73 10.99 -13.98 2.04
N ARG A 74 10.63 -13.14 1.07
CA ARG A 74 10.76 -11.67 1.17
C ARG A 74 9.76 -11.08 2.15
N ILE A 75 8.51 -11.53 2.14
CA ILE A 75 7.47 -11.06 3.07
C ILE A 75 7.82 -11.51 4.49
N ARG A 76 8.25 -12.76 4.66
CA ARG A 76 8.71 -13.27 5.97
C ARG A 76 9.91 -12.49 6.50
N HIS A 77 10.89 -12.20 5.66
CA HIS A 77 12.04 -11.38 6.06
C HIS A 77 11.63 -9.95 6.41
N PHE A 78 10.70 -9.33 5.67
CA PHE A 78 10.17 -8.01 5.99
C PHE A 78 9.57 -7.98 7.41
N HIS A 79 8.70 -8.93 7.75
CA HIS A 79 8.12 -9.02 9.10
C HIS A 79 9.19 -9.24 10.17
N ALA A 80 10.16 -10.12 9.93
CA ALA A 80 11.25 -10.35 10.89
C ALA A 80 12.08 -9.09 11.17
N ASN A 81 12.35 -8.25 10.16
CA ASN A 81 13.04 -6.97 10.39
C ASN A 81 12.15 -5.99 11.15
N LEU A 82 10.85 -5.92 10.81
CA LEU A 82 9.92 -5.03 11.50
C LEU A 82 9.81 -5.38 12.99
N ASP A 83 9.70 -6.67 13.32
CA ASP A 83 9.65 -7.14 14.71
C ASP A 83 10.90 -6.71 15.48
N GLN A 84 12.09 -6.82 14.88
CA GLN A 84 13.34 -6.33 15.49
C GLN A 84 13.32 -4.83 15.79
N TYR A 85 12.71 -4.01 14.93
CA TYR A 85 12.59 -2.58 15.18
C TYR A 85 11.53 -2.22 16.24
N LEU A 86 10.61 -3.13 16.55
CA LEU A 86 9.54 -2.91 17.52
C LEU A 86 9.86 -3.51 18.90
N ASP A 87 10.78 -4.47 18.96
CA ASP A 87 11.22 -5.14 20.20
C ASP A 87 12.37 -4.41 20.93
N ASP A 88 12.94 -3.35 20.31
CA ASP A 88 13.88 -2.37 20.91
C ASP A 88 13.15 -1.11 21.41
#